data_AF-A0A4R0Z4I5-F1
#
_entry.id   AF-A0A4R0Z4I5-F1
#
_cell.length_a   1.000
_cell.length_b   1.000
_cell.length_c   1.000
_cell.angle_alpha   90.00
_cell.angle_beta   90.00
_cell.angle_gamma   90.00
#
_symmetry.space_group_name_H-M   'P 1'
#
loop_
_entity.id
_entity.type
_entity.pdbx_description
1 polymer ?
#
loop_
_entity_poly.entity_id
_entity_poly.type
_entity_poly.pdbx_seq_one_letter_code
_entity_poly.pdbx_strand_id
1 'polypeptide(L)'
;MKIAVIGCTHAGTAAVKGLLAKHDNLDITVYERNDNVSFLSCGIALHVGGVVKRAEELFYSSPTELEELGATMRMKHDVLNIDTEAKTVHAKNLETGEDVHDTFDRLIVTTGSWPIVPTLPGIEMTGIELCKNYGHAQRIIERAKDATNIAVIGAGYIGVELVEAFEVYGKHVTFIDSADRILNKYLDKSFTDQLEVDMTSRGIDLELGQTVEAFRGTDGNVTHVVTDKGEFEADLVILCVGFRPNTGLLEGKVDMLGNGAIIVDEYMRTSNPDVFAAGDSCAVYYNPARTHAYIPLATNAVRMGTLVAENLVTPRVRYQGTQGTSGLRLYDWNIASSGLTEEAAGLFGLDVESVVIEDAYRPEFMPTAEPVQFKLVYEVGTHRVVGGQVLSKADMTQAVNTLSLAIQNEMTVEELAYVDFFFQPHYNKPWHFINSGALAAMKDKVNA
;
A
#
# COMPACT_ATOMS: atom_id res chain seq x y z
N MET A 1 -22.69 -11.67 22.27
CA MET A 1 -22.68 -10.36 21.57
C MET A 1 -22.60 -10.64 20.09
N LYS A 2 -23.48 -10.06 19.28
CA LYS A 2 -23.51 -10.22 17.82
C LYS A 2 -22.55 -9.24 17.14
N ILE A 3 -21.67 -9.74 16.30
CA ILE A 3 -20.67 -8.96 15.58
C ILE A 3 -20.84 -9.22 14.09
N ALA A 4 -21.11 -8.16 13.33
CA ALA A 4 -21.06 -8.21 11.87
C ALA A 4 -19.71 -7.69 11.37
N VAL A 5 -19.01 -8.45 10.55
CA VAL A 5 -17.76 -8.05 9.89
C VAL A 5 -18.01 -7.95 8.39
N ILE A 6 -17.72 -6.78 7.80
CA ILE A 6 -17.96 -6.54 6.37
C ILE A 6 -16.62 -6.46 5.63
N GLY A 7 -16.33 -7.47 4.81
CA GLY A 7 -15.08 -7.65 4.07
C GLY A 7 -14.01 -8.39 4.89
N CYS A 8 -13.33 -9.36 4.28
CA CYS A 8 -12.40 -10.25 4.98
C CYS A 8 -11.15 -10.59 4.15
N THR A 9 -10.35 -9.57 3.77
CA THR A 9 -9.01 -9.78 3.21
C THR A 9 -7.93 -9.76 4.30
N HIS A 10 -7.38 -8.57 4.63
CA HIS A 10 -6.33 -8.45 5.65
C HIS A 10 -6.86 -8.03 7.01
N ALA A 11 -7.49 -6.86 7.07
CA ALA A 11 -7.99 -6.29 8.31
C ALA A 11 -9.11 -7.15 8.93
N GLY A 12 -10.05 -7.63 8.11
CA GLY A 12 -11.14 -8.51 8.57
C GLY A 12 -10.60 -9.82 9.16
N THR A 13 -9.67 -10.48 8.46
CA THR A 13 -9.05 -11.72 8.97
C THR A 13 -8.30 -11.48 10.28
N ALA A 14 -7.52 -10.39 10.38
CA ALA A 14 -6.80 -10.06 11.61
C ALA A 14 -7.75 -9.77 12.78
N ALA A 15 -8.87 -9.06 12.52
CA ALA A 15 -9.89 -8.79 13.52
C ALA A 15 -10.61 -10.07 13.97
N VAL A 16 -11.07 -10.91 13.03
CA VAL A 16 -11.81 -12.14 13.31
C VAL A 16 -10.95 -13.14 14.10
N LYS A 17 -9.72 -13.44 13.62
CA LYS A 17 -8.80 -14.33 14.34
C LYS A 17 -8.47 -13.79 15.73
N GLY A 18 -8.24 -12.48 15.84
CA GLY A 18 -7.95 -11.85 17.13
C GLY A 18 -9.11 -11.94 18.11
N LEU A 19 -10.34 -11.70 17.67
CA LEU A 19 -11.53 -11.76 18.51
C LEU A 19 -11.80 -13.18 19.02
N LEU A 20 -11.76 -14.16 18.12
CA LEU A 20 -11.98 -15.58 18.46
C LEU A 20 -10.90 -16.12 19.42
N ALA A 21 -9.67 -15.62 19.32
CA ALA A 21 -8.58 -16.02 20.23
C ALA A 21 -8.69 -15.39 21.62
N LYS A 22 -9.42 -14.28 21.78
CA LYS A 22 -9.44 -13.46 23.02
C LYS A 22 -10.72 -13.55 23.82
N HIS A 23 -11.83 -13.90 23.18
CA HIS A 23 -13.15 -13.79 23.76
C HIS A 23 -13.96 -15.05 23.52
N ASP A 24 -14.44 -15.64 24.61
CA ASP A 24 -15.45 -16.69 24.54
C ASP A 24 -16.84 -16.07 24.32
N ASN A 25 -17.72 -16.77 23.58
CA ASN A 25 -19.13 -16.41 23.37
C ASN A 25 -19.41 -15.14 22.52
N LEU A 26 -18.57 -14.86 21.52
CA LEU A 26 -18.89 -13.91 20.46
C LEU A 26 -19.61 -14.63 19.31
N ASP A 27 -20.70 -14.05 18.82
CA ASP A 27 -21.42 -14.51 17.63
C ASP A 27 -20.96 -13.64 16.46
N ILE A 28 -19.93 -14.12 15.74
CA ILE A 28 -19.27 -13.37 14.66
C ILE A 28 -19.77 -13.87 13.32
N THR A 29 -20.42 -13.00 12.56
CA THR A 29 -20.81 -13.25 11.17
C THR A 29 -20.00 -12.36 10.23
N VAL A 30 -19.31 -12.98 9.27
CA VAL A 30 -18.47 -12.31 8.29
C VAL A 30 -19.14 -12.34 6.93
N TYR A 31 -19.28 -11.19 6.29
CA TYR A 31 -19.80 -11.06 4.92
C TYR A 31 -18.65 -10.73 3.97
N GLU A 32 -18.42 -11.57 2.96
CA GLU A 32 -17.40 -11.36 1.94
C GLU A 32 -18.02 -11.54 0.56
N ARG A 33 -17.79 -10.57 -0.34
CA ARG A 33 -18.30 -10.60 -1.72
C ARG A 33 -17.61 -11.66 -2.55
N ASN A 34 -16.32 -11.87 -2.32
CA ASN A 34 -15.53 -12.85 -3.03
C ASN A 34 -15.84 -14.27 -2.53
N ASP A 35 -15.32 -15.27 -3.24
CA ASP A 35 -15.36 -16.68 -2.86
C ASP A 35 -14.11 -17.11 -2.06
N ASN A 36 -13.24 -16.16 -1.74
CA ASN A 36 -11.97 -16.35 -1.06
C ASN A 36 -11.72 -15.22 -0.05
N VAL A 37 -10.81 -15.46 0.90
CA VAL A 37 -10.36 -14.51 1.92
C VAL A 37 -8.84 -14.50 1.96
N SER A 38 -8.23 -13.45 2.53
CA SER A 38 -6.79 -13.47 2.88
C SER A 38 -5.81 -13.66 1.70
N PHE A 39 -6.21 -13.23 0.49
CA PHE A 39 -5.30 -13.15 -0.66
C PHE A 39 -4.26 -12.03 -0.48
N LEU A 40 -2.99 -12.32 -0.75
CA LEU A 40 -1.88 -11.39 -0.73
C LEU A 40 -1.72 -10.72 -2.09
N SER A 41 -2.40 -9.59 -2.29
CA SER A 41 -2.30 -8.80 -3.52
C SER A 41 -0.88 -8.36 -3.87
N CYS A 42 0.00 -8.19 -2.87
CA CYS A 42 1.43 -7.91 -3.09
C CYS A 42 2.17 -9.03 -3.83
N GLY A 43 1.60 -10.25 -3.87
CA GLY A 43 2.16 -11.36 -4.64
C GLY A 43 1.77 -11.38 -6.11
N ILE A 44 0.90 -10.48 -6.59
CA ILE A 44 0.44 -10.50 -7.99
C ILE A 44 1.61 -10.29 -8.94
N ALA A 45 2.41 -9.23 -8.76
CA ALA A 45 3.55 -8.97 -9.64
C ALA A 45 4.59 -10.10 -9.58
N LEU A 46 4.83 -10.66 -8.38
CA LEU A 46 5.70 -11.83 -8.21
C LEU A 46 5.17 -13.07 -8.94
N HIS A 47 3.85 -13.26 -8.99
CA HIS A 47 3.24 -14.36 -9.72
C HIS A 47 3.29 -14.13 -11.23
N VAL A 48 3.00 -12.90 -11.70
CA VAL A 48 3.13 -12.48 -13.11
C VAL A 48 4.57 -12.66 -13.61
N GLY A 49 5.56 -12.24 -12.81
CA GLY A 49 6.99 -12.43 -13.10
C GLY A 49 7.49 -13.87 -12.90
N GLY A 50 6.61 -14.81 -12.55
CA GLY A 50 6.92 -16.23 -12.40
C GLY A 50 7.77 -16.60 -11.19
N VAL A 51 7.96 -15.69 -10.22
CA VAL A 51 8.64 -15.97 -8.94
C VAL A 51 7.76 -16.89 -8.08
N VAL A 52 6.49 -16.53 -7.90
CA VAL A 52 5.49 -17.39 -7.27
C VAL A 52 4.87 -18.26 -8.37
N LYS A 53 4.92 -19.58 -8.21
CA LYS A 53 4.46 -20.51 -9.27
C LYS A 53 2.96 -20.73 -9.28
N ARG A 54 2.31 -20.60 -8.12
CA ARG A 54 0.89 -20.89 -7.92
C ARG A 54 0.23 -19.77 -7.14
N ALA A 55 -0.79 -19.14 -7.71
CA ALA A 55 -1.52 -18.05 -7.07
C ALA A 55 -2.17 -18.49 -5.75
N GLU A 56 -2.47 -19.79 -5.58
CA GLU A 56 -3.03 -20.37 -4.37
C GLU A 56 -2.07 -20.31 -3.17
N GLU A 57 -0.77 -20.14 -3.40
CA GLU A 57 0.23 -19.97 -2.34
C GLU A 57 0.20 -18.56 -1.73
N LEU A 58 -0.53 -17.62 -2.36
CA LEU A 58 -0.69 -16.26 -1.89
C LEU A 58 -1.82 -16.11 -0.86
N PHE A 59 -2.36 -17.21 -0.34
CA PHE A 59 -3.38 -17.22 0.70
C PHE A 59 -2.77 -17.66 2.03
N TYR A 60 -2.93 -16.85 3.07
CA TYR A 60 -2.43 -17.18 4.43
C TYR A 60 -3.53 -17.65 5.39
N SER A 61 -4.79 -17.72 4.91
CA SER A 61 -5.93 -18.22 5.65
C SER A 61 -7.04 -18.64 4.68
N SER A 62 -8.09 -19.28 5.17
CA SER A 62 -9.23 -19.73 4.37
C SER A 62 -10.55 -19.52 5.12
N PRO A 63 -11.71 -19.54 4.43
CA PRO A 63 -13.01 -19.50 5.09
C PRO A 63 -13.18 -20.65 6.08
N THR A 64 -12.79 -21.87 5.67
CA THR A 64 -12.85 -23.08 6.52
C THR A 64 -12.05 -22.92 7.81
N GLU A 65 -10.84 -22.35 7.75
CA GLU A 65 -10.05 -22.10 8.96
C GLU A 65 -10.78 -21.13 9.91
N LEU A 66 -11.41 -20.08 9.39
CA LEU A 66 -12.16 -19.12 10.22
C LEU A 66 -13.44 -19.73 10.80
N GLU A 67 -14.11 -20.62 10.06
CA GLU A 67 -15.27 -21.39 10.54
C GLU A 67 -14.88 -22.36 11.66
N GLU A 68 -13.77 -23.08 11.51
CA GLU A 68 -13.23 -23.98 12.54
C GLU A 68 -12.86 -23.24 13.84
N LEU A 69 -12.47 -21.97 13.73
CA LEU A 69 -12.24 -21.09 14.88
C LEU A 69 -13.53 -20.54 15.50
N GLY A 70 -14.68 -20.67 14.83
CA GLY A 70 -16.00 -20.30 15.36
C GLY A 70 -16.69 -19.11 14.69
N ALA A 71 -16.17 -18.58 13.57
CA ALA A 71 -16.89 -17.56 12.79
C ALA A 71 -17.97 -18.18 11.89
N THR A 72 -19.08 -17.49 11.69
CA THR A 72 -20.02 -17.78 10.61
C THR A 72 -19.58 -17.06 9.35
N MET A 73 -19.13 -17.80 8.33
CA MET A 73 -18.66 -17.21 7.08
C MET A 73 -19.78 -17.17 6.02
N ARG A 74 -20.21 -15.97 5.64
CA ARG A 74 -21.12 -15.72 4.53
C ARG A 74 -20.30 -15.24 3.31
N MET A 75 -19.68 -16.21 2.65
CA MET A 75 -18.96 -16.00 1.39
C MET A 75 -19.94 -15.70 0.24
N LYS A 76 -19.48 -15.03 -0.81
CA LYS A 76 -20.33 -14.56 -1.92
C LYS A 76 -21.59 -13.83 -1.44
N HIS A 77 -21.46 -13.02 -0.39
CA HIS A 77 -22.53 -12.14 0.08
C HIS A 77 -22.12 -10.68 -0.10
N ASP A 78 -22.95 -9.92 -0.78
CA ASP A 78 -22.78 -8.48 -0.93
C ASP A 78 -23.64 -7.73 0.08
N VAL A 79 -23.01 -6.98 0.98
CA VAL A 79 -23.75 -6.06 1.86
C VAL A 79 -24.17 -4.84 1.06
N LEU A 80 -25.48 -4.67 0.91
CA LEU A 80 -26.10 -3.62 0.12
C LEU A 80 -26.44 -2.39 0.95
N ASN A 81 -26.78 -2.57 2.23
CA ASN A 81 -27.08 -1.47 3.14
C ASN A 81 -26.71 -1.82 4.59
N ILE A 82 -26.33 -0.79 5.34
CA ILE A 82 -26.06 -0.83 6.77
C ILE A 82 -26.85 0.31 7.42
N ASP A 83 -27.72 -0.01 8.38
CA ASP A 83 -28.35 1.00 9.24
C ASP A 83 -27.61 1.00 10.59
N THR A 84 -26.85 2.04 10.85
CA THR A 84 -26.05 2.17 12.08
C THR A 84 -26.87 2.59 13.29
N GLU A 85 -28.06 3.15 13.10
CA GLU A 85 -28.96 3.54 14.20
C GLU A 85 -29.84 2.37 14.61
N ALA A 86 -30.48 1.71 13.63
CA ALA A 86 -31.28 0.51 13.85
C ALA A 86 -30.42 -0.75 14.09
N LYS A 87 -29.11 -0.66 13.84
CA LYS A 87 -28.12 -1.73 13.95
C LYS A 87 -28.45 -2.96 13.12
N THR A 88 -28.72 -2.74 11.83
CA THR A 88 -29.08 -3.81 10.88
C THR A 88 -28.15 -3.86 9.68
N VAL A 89 -28.01 -5.07 9.12
CA VAL A 89 -27.30 -5.35 7.88
C VAL A 89 -28.28 -5.96 6.89
N HIS A 90 -28.28 -5.43 5.66
CA HIS A 90 -28.96 -6.04 4.52
C HIS A 90 -27.90 -6.48 3.51
N ALA A 91 -27.86 -7.77 3.25
CA ALA A 91 -26.95 -8.39 2.29
C ALA A 91 -27.73 -9.20 1.26
N LYS A 92 -27.09 -9.50 0.14
CA LYS A 92 -27.60 -10.37 -0.91
C LYS A 92 -26.64 -11.54 -1.13
N ASN A 93 -27.18 -12.75 -1.11
CA ASN A 93 -26.44 -13.93 -1.55
C ASN A 93 -26.26 -13.85 -3.08
N LEU A 94 -25.03 -13.79 -3.55
CA LEU A 94 -24.72 -13.62 -4.97
C LEU A 94 -24.91 -14.92 -5.78
N GLU A 95 -25.01 -16.08 -5.12
CA GLU A 95 -25.28 -17.36 -5.78
C GLU A 95 -26.77 -17.61 -5.95
N THR A 96 -27.58 -17.36 -4.92
CA THR A 96 -29.03 -17.63 -4.95
C THR A 96 -29.86 -16.41 -5.34
N GLY A 97 -29.31 -15.21 -5.16
CA GLY A 97 -30.02 -13.94 -5.32
C GLY A 97 -30.90 -13.54 -4.13
N GLU A 98 -30.93 -14.34 -3.06
CA GLU A 98 -31.78 -14.11 -1.89
C GLU A 98 -31.26 -12.96 -0.99
N ASP A 99 -32.20 -12.19 -0.44
CA ASP A 99 -31.92 -11.17 0.56
C ASP A 99 -31.72 -11.78 1.95
N VAL A 100 -30.73 -11.26 2.67
CA VAL A 100 -30.40 -11.60 4.05
C VAL A 100 -30.50 -10.33 4.88
N HIS A 101 -31.34 -10.37 5.92
CA HIS A 101 -31.47 -9.31 6.91
C HIS A 101 -30.97 -9.81 8.26
N ASP A 102 -30.03 -9.08 8.86
CA ASP A 102 -29.46 -9.40 10.17
C ASP A 102 -29.29 -8.16 11.05
N THR A 103 -28.88 -8.38 12.29
CA THR A 103 -28.72 -7.38 13.36
C THR A 103 -27.34 -7.52 13.98
N PHE A 104 -26.80 -6.43 14.55
CA PHE A 104 -25.52 -6.47 15.23
C PHE A 104 -25.54 -5.68 16.55
N ASP A 105 -24.71 -6.10 17.51
CA ASP A 105 -24.34 -5.27 18.66
C ASP A 105 -23.11 -4.41 18.32
N ARG A 106 -22.21 -4.94 17.49
CA ARG A 106 -21.00 -4.29 16.98
C ARG A 106 -20.83 -4.55 15.49
N LEU A 107 -20.39 -3.52 14.75
CA LEU A 107 -20.05 -3.62 13.34
C LEU A 107 -18.55 -3.40 13.16
N ILE A 108 -17.90 -4.21 12.33
CA ILE A 108 -16.50 -4.05 11.94
C ILE A 108 -16.44 -3.86 10.42
N VAL A 109 -16.02 -2.67 9.98
CA VAL A 109 -15.94 -2.30 8.56
C VAL A 109 -14.52 -2.46 8.05
N THR A 110 -14.31 -3.54 7.33
CA THR A 110 -13.05 -3.95 6.71
C THR A 110 -13.21 -4.16 5.20
N THR A 111 -14.08 -3.35 4.59
CA THR A 111 -14.44 -3.35 3.17
C THR A 111 -13.29 -2.95 2.25
N GLY A 112 -12.21 -2.42 2.84
CA GLY A 112 -10.98 -2.07 2.15
C GLY A 112 -11.18 -0.96 1.13
N SER A 113 -10.57 -1.15 -0.04
CA SER A 113 -10.53 -0.17 -1.13
C SER A 113 -10.94 -0.81 -2.47
N TRP A 114 -11.16 -0.02 -3.50
CA TRP A 114 -11.34 -0.48 -4.88
C TRP A 114 -10.46 0.33 -5.85
N PRO A 115 -9.95 -0.25 -6.95
CA PRO A 115 -9.17 0.51 -7.93
C PRO A 115 -9.98 1.66 -8.48
N ILE A 116 -9.33 2.79 -8.72
CA ILE A 116 -9.97 3.91 -9.41
C ILE A 116 -10.15 3.50 -10.87
N VAL A 117 -11.39 3.52 -11.35
CA VAL A 117 -11.73 3.26 -12.76
C VAL A 117 -12.12 4.60 -13.39
N PRO A 118 -11.29 5.16 -14.28
CA PRO A 118 -11.59 6.45 -14.88
C PRO A 118 -12.73 6.32 -15.89
N THR A 119 -13.56 7.35 -16.00
CA THR A 119 -14.64 7.40 -16.98
C THR A 119 -14.09 7.86 -18.33
N LEU A 120 -13.52 6.93 -19.10
CA LEU A 120 -12.92 7.20 -20.40
C LEU A 120 -13.62 6.41 -21.53
N PRO A 121 -13.71 6.96 -22.75
CA PRO A 121 -14.15 6.20 -23.90
C PRO A 121 -13.34 4.92 -24.07
N GLY A 122 -14.04 3.78 -24.24
CA GLY A 122 -13.40 2.47 -24.45
C GLY A 122 -12.94 1.74 -23.18
N ILE A 123 -13.17 2.28 -21.97
CA ILE A 123 -12.75 1.65 -20.70
C ILE A 123 -13.31 0.22 -20.49
N GLU A 124 -14.46 -0.08 -21.08
CA GLU A 124 -15.14 -1.38 -20.97
C GLU A 124 -14.61 -2.44 -21.97
N MET A 125 -13.60 -2.09 -22.78
CA MET A 125 -13.03 -3.02 -23.76
C MET A 125 -12.39 -4.25 -23.11
N THR A 126 -12.49 -5.38 -23.79
CA THR A 126 -11.79 -6.61 -23.41
C THR A 126 -10.28 -6.40 -23.54
N GLY A 127 -9.51 -6.89 -22.57
CA GLY A 127 -8.07 -6.66 -22.50
C GLY A 127 -7.66 -5.48 -21.63
N ILE A 128 -8.62 -4.75 -21.05
CA ILE A 128 -8.36 -3.79 -19.97
C ILE A 128 -8.63 -4.48 -18.64
N GLU A 129 -7.61 -4.60 -17.80
CA GLU A 129 -7.68 -5.30 -16.53
C GLU A 129 -7.33 -4.38 -15.36
N LEU A 130 -8.05 -4.58 -14.25
CA LEU A 130 -7.68 -4.02 -12.96
C LEU A 130 -6.66 -4.93 -12.29
N CYS A 131 -5.83 -4.40 -11.40
CA CYS A 131 -4.91 -5.18 -10.56
C CYS A 131 -5.23 -4.97 -9.07
N LYS A 132 -5.88 -5.96 -8.43
CA LYS A 132 -6.21 -5.87 -7.00
C LYS A 132 -6.38 -7.22 -6.31
N ASN A 133 -7.30 -8.04 -6.77
CA ASN A 133 -7.72 -9.26 -6.06
C ASN A 133 -7.29 -10.52 -6.82
N TYR A 134 -7.61 -11.68 -6.25
CA TYR A 134 -7.25 -12.97 -6.83
C TYR A 134 -7.77 -13.15 -8.27
N GLY A 135 -9.04 -12.81 -8.52
CA GLY A 135 -9.63 -12.93 -9.85
C GLY A 135 -8.96 -12.01 -10.88
N HIS A 136 -8.53 -10.82 -10.48
CA HIS A 136 -7.75 -9.92 -11.33
C HIS A 136 -6.41 -10.55 -11.70
N ALA A 137 -5.70 -11.10 -10.71
CA ALA A 137 -4.41 -11.77 -10.92
C ALA A 137 -4.52 -12.91 -11.94
N GLN A 138 -5.55 -13.75 -11.82
CA GLN A 138 -5.79 -14.85 -12.74
C GLN A 138 -6.04 -14.37 -14.18
N ARG A 139 -6.85 -13.32 -14.37
CA ARG A 139 -7.13 -12.77 -15.70
C ARG A 139 -5.91 -12.12 -16.33
N ILE A 140 -5.13 -11.37 -15.55
CA ILE A 140 -3.89 -10.75 -16.01
C ILE A 140 -2.94 -11.83 -16.54
N ILE A 141 -2.74 -12.91 -15.78
CA ILE A 141 -1.81 -13.99 -16.15
C ILE A 141 -2.29 -14.73 -17.39
N GLU A 142 -3.59 -15.03 -17.48
CA GLU A 142 -4.13 -15.72 -18.64
C GLU A 142 -3.95 -14.89 -19.91
N ARG A 143 -4.32 -13.59 -19.87
CA ARG A 143 -4.21 -12.70 -21.03
C ARG A 143 -2.76 -12.39 -21.42
N ALA A 144 -1.87 -12.30 -20.43
CA ALA A 144 -0.46 -12.02 -20.67
C ALA A 144 0.25 -13.14 -21.47
N LYS A 145 -0.32 -14.34 -21.57
CA LYS A 145 0.23 -15.42 -22.41
C LYS A 145 0.26 -15.00 -23.89
N ASP A 146 -0.83 -14.43 -24.37
CA ASP A 146 -1.03 -14.08 -25.79
C ASP A 146 -0.71 -12.61 -26.11
N ALA A 147 -0.64 -11.74 -25.10
CA ALA A 147 -0.27 -10.33 -25.29
C ALA A 147 1.20 -10.19 -25.67
N THR A 148 1.52 -9.31 -26.62
CA THR A 148 2.90 -8.91 -26.96
C THR A 148 3.20 -7.51 -26.44
N ASN A 149 2.28 -6.58 -26.66
CA ASN A 149 2.35 -5.20 -26.21
C ASN A 149 1.47 -5.00 -24.97
N ILE A 150 2.06 -4.57 -23.86
CA ILE A 150 1.35 -4.34 -22.60
C ILE A 150 1.50 -2.88 -22.18
N ALA A 151 0.39 -2.20 -21.98
CA ALA A 151 0.39 -0.87 -21.37
C ALA A 151 0.08 -0.96 -19.88
N VAL A 152 0.92 -0.37 -19.04
CA VAL A 152 0.66 -0.20 -17.60
C VAL A 152 0.37 1.27 -17.34
N ILE A 153 -0.80 1.58 -16.78
CA ILE A 153 -1.24 2.95 -16.54
C ILE A 153 -1.22 3.25 -15.04
N GLY A 154 -0.35 4.14 -14.61
CA GLY A 154 -0.15 4.53 -13.22
C GLY A 154 1.19 4.05 -12.67
N ALA A 155 2.15 4.95 -12.53
CA ALA A 155 3.52 4.74 -12.08
C ALA A 155 3.72 4.78 -10.56
N GLY A 156 2.74 4.24 -9.82
CA GLY A 156 2.90 3.93 -8.40
C GLY A 156 3.57 2.57 -8.18
N TYR A 157 3.64 2.13 -6.92
CA TYR A 157 4.24 0.84 -6.53
C TYR A 157 3.78 -0.34 -7.40
N ILE A 158 2.46 -0.52 -7.55
CA ILE A 158 1.89 -1.64 -8.33
C ILE A 158 2.33 -1.58 -9.79
N GLY A 159 2.29 -0.39 -10.40
CA GLY A 159 2.65 -0.23 -11.81
C GLY A 159 4.11 -0.58 -12.05
N VAL A 160 5.02 -0.07 -11.20
CA VAL A 160 6.45 -0.34 -11.31
C VAL A 160 6.77 -1.83 -11.18
N GLU A 161 6.18 -2.52 -10.20
CA GLU A 161 6.39 -3.96 -10.02
C GLU A 161 5.85 -4.78 -11.21
N LEU A 162 4.72 -4.37 -11.79
CA LEU A 162 4.15 -5.04 -12.97
C LEU A 162 4.98 -4.79 -14.23
N VAL A 163 5.53 -3.59 -14.41
CA VAL A 163 6.39 -3.28 -15.56
C VAL A 163 7.63 -4.16 -15.56
N GLU A 164 8.32 -4.30 -14.42
CA GLU A 164 9.43 -5.25 -14.28
C GLU A 164 8.95 -6.68 -14.59
N ALA A 165 7.84 -7.11 -14.00
CA ALA A 165 7.35 -8.47 -14.16
C ALA A 165 7.06 -8.82 -15.63
N PHE A 166 6.46 -7.90 -16.40
CA PHE A 166 6.16 -8.10 -17.81
C PHE A 166 7.42 -8.03 -18.69
N GLU A 167 8.33 -7.10 -18.43
CA GLU A 167 9.59 -7.00 -19.16
C GLU A 167 10.45 -8.25 -18.99
N VAL A 168 10.62 -8.74 -17.76
CA VAL A 168 11.31 -10.01 -17.47
C VAL A 168 10.65 -11.19 -18.17
N TYR A 169 9.34 -11.12 -18.41
CA TYR A 169 8.58 -12.13 -19.16
C TYR A 169 8.62 -11.93 -20.69
N GLY A 170 9.48 -11.04 -21.17
CA GLY A 170 9.75 -10.80 -22.59
C GLY A 170 8.66 -10.02 -23.32
N LYS A 171 7.87 -9.23 -22.60
CA LYS A 171 6.82 -8.38 -23.18
C LYS A 171 7.36 -7.00 -23.52
N HIS A 172 6.79 -6.38 -24.55
CA HIS A 172 7.02 -4.97 -24.82
C HIS A 172 6.10 -4.16 -23.92
N VAL A 173 6.67 -3.27 -23.09
CA VAL A 173 5.91 -2.58 -22.05
C VAL A 173 5.98 -1.07 -22.24
N THR A 174 4.80 -0.46 -22.37
CA THR A 174 4.62 0.99 -22.33
C THR A 174 4.09 1.38 -20.95
N PHE A 175 4.80 2.27 -20.27
CA PHE A 175 4.49 2.69 -18.91
C PHE A 175 4.05 4.15 -18.88
N ILE A 176 2.77 4.38 -18.58
CA ILE A 176 2.12 5.68 -18.75
C ILE A 176 1.73 6.24 -17.37
N ASP A 177 2.08 7.48 -17.08
CA ASP A 177 1.53 8.23 -15.94
C ASP A 177 1.37 9.72 -16.28
N SER A 178 0.36 10.35 -15.69
CA SER A 178 0.13 11.79 -15.72
C SER A 178 1.21 12.61 -15.01
N ALA A 179 1.89 12.03 -14.02
CA ALA A 179 3.04 12.60 -13.35
C ALA A 179 4.27 12.52 -14.24
N ASP A 180 5.17 13.48 -14.11
CA ASP A 180 6.40 13.57 -14.88
C ASP A 180 7.50 12.58 -14.44
N ARG A 181 7.24 11.80 -13.37
CA ARG A 181 8.19 10.84 -12.77
C ARG A 181 7.48 9.63 -12.19
N ILE A 182 8.17 8.48 -12.19
CA ILE A 182 7.70 7.28 -11.49
C ILE A 182 7.77 7.48 -9.97
N LEU A 183 6.93 6.79 -9.20
CA LEU A 183 6.97 6.77 -7.73
C LEU A 183 6.98 8.16 -7.07
N ASN A 184 6.45 9.19 -7.74
CA ASN A 184 6.53 10.59 -7.32
C ASN A 184 5.94 10.89 -5.92
N LYS A 185 5.03 10.05 -5.41
CA LYS A 185 4.46 10.16 -4.07
C LYS A 185 5.29 9.47 -2.98
N TYR A 186 6.29 8.69 -3.36
CA TYR A 186 7.01 7.77 -2.47
C TYR A 186 8.49 8.09 -2.35
N LEU A 187 9.07 8.67 -3.39
CA LEU A 187 10.50 8.95 -3.52
C LEU A 187 10.72 10.34 -4.09
N ASP A 188 11.77 11.02 -3.62
CA ASP A 188 12.22 12.28 -4.22
C ASP A 188 12.93 12.04 -5.56
N LYS A 189 12.96 13.07 -6.40
CA LYS A 189 13.47 12.99 -7.78
C LYS A 189 14.83 12.31 -7.94
N SER A 190 15.79 12.56 -7.05
CA SER A 190 17.13 11.97 -7.15
C SER A 190 17.14 10.44 -7.11
N PHE A 191 16.12 9.82 -6.52
CA PHE A 191 15.94 8.37 -6.46
C PHE A 191 15.23 7.87 -7.72
N THR A 192 14.17 8.56 -8.15
CA THR A 192 13.36 8.16 -9.31
C THR A 192 14.16 8.26 -10.61
N ASP A 193 15.01 9.29 -10.76
CA ASP A 193 15.86 9.49 -11.94
C ASP A 193 16.75 8.27 -12.23
N GLN A 194 17.32 7.66 -11.18
CA GLN A 194 18.18 6.48 -11.33
C GLN A 194 17.41 5.25 -11.80
N LEU A 195 16.18 5.09 -11.29
CA LEU A 195 15.30 3.98 -11.66
C LEU A 195 14.75 4.15 -13.08
N GLU A 196 14.38 5.36 -13.47
CA GLU A 196 13.91 5.68 -14.82
C GLU A 196 15.00 5.39 -15.88
N VAL A 197 16.26 5.76 -15.60
CA VAL A 197 17.39 5.43 -16.48
C VAL A 197 17.54 3.91 -16.64
N ASP A 198 17.45 3.14 -15.54
CA ASP A 198 17.54 1.67 -15.61
C ASP A 198 16.39 1.08 -16.43
N MET A 199 15.15 1.52 -16.19
CA MET A 199 13.97 1.08 -16.93
C MET A 199 14.08 1.38 -18.43
N THR A 200 14.44 2.60 -18.83
CA THR A 200 14.64 2.94 -20.25
C THR A 200 15.75 2.12 -20.88
N SER A 201 16.84 1.85 -20.14
CA SER A 201 17.96 1.02 -20.66
C SER A 201 17.55 -0.43 -20.96
N ARG A 202 16.46 -0.90 -20.35
CA ARG A 202 15.85 -2.23 -20.56
C ARG A 202 14.77 -2.23 -21.65
N GLY A 203 14.53 -1.10 -22.31
CA GLY A 203 13.54 -0.99 -23.38
C GLY A 203 12.11 -0.80 -22.89
N ILE A 204 11.92 -0.29 -21.66
CA ILE A 204 10.61 0.21 -21.24
C ILE A 204 10.36 1.56 -21.90
N ASP A 205 9.20 1.70 -22.56
CA ASP A 205 8.73 2.99 -23.07
C ASP A 205 8.11 3.79 -21.91
N LEU A 206 8.88 4.74 -21.36
CA LEU A 206 8.43 5.61 -20.27
C LEU A 206 7.68 6.83 -20.84
N GLU A 207 6.36 6.75 -20.83
CA GLU A 207 5.44 7.78 -21.34
C GLU A 207 4.88 8.60 -20.17
N LEU A 208 5.80 9.29 -19.48
CA LEU A 208 5.51 10.10 -18.29
C LEU A 208 5.02 11.52 -18.66
N GLY A 209 4.28 12.13 -17.74
CA GLY A 209 3.62 13.41 -17.93
C GLY A 209 2.49 13.35 -18.97
N GLN A 210 1.90 12.17 -19.19
CA GLN A 210 0.85 11.94 -20.19
C GLN A 210 -0.44 11.46 -19.55
N THR A 211 -1.55 12.04 -19.99
CA THR A 211 -2.87 11.68 -19.49
C THR A 211 -3.58 10.81 -20.52
N VAL A 212 -4.04 9.62 -20.11
CA VAL A 212 -4.84 8.74 -20.96
C VAL A 212 -6.22 9.38 -21.18
N GLU A 213 -6.62 9.52 -22.45
CA GLU A 213 -7.88 10.14 -22.87
C GLU A 213 -8.90 9.11 -23.36
N ALA A 214 -8.45 8.00 -23.96
CA ALA A 214 -9.33 6.97 -24.50
C ALA A 214 -8.61 5.63 -24.73
N PHE A 215 -9.41 4.58 -24.89
CA PHE A 215 -8.98 3.28 -25.39
C PHE A 215 -9.64 3.01 -26.74
N ARG A 216 -8.87 2.48 -27.69
CA ARG A 216 -9.36 2.08 -29.01
C ARG A 216 -9.16 0.59 -29.22
N GLY A 217 -9.99 0.02 -30.09
CA GLY A 217 -10.07 -1.41 -30.23
C GLY A 217 -10.84 -1.87 -31.46
N THR A 218 -10.67 -3.15 -31.77
CA THR A 218 -11.35 -3.86 -32.85
C THR A 218 -12.14 -5.02 -32.25
N ASP A 219 -13.38 -5.23 -32.70
CA ASP A 219 -14.26 -6.29 -32.20
C ASP A 219 -14.43 -6.31 -30.66
N GLY A 220 -14.34 -5.13 -30.03
CA GLY A 220 -14.45 -4.95 -28.57
C GLY A 220 -13.19 -5.28 -27.77
N ASN A 221 -12.08 -5.66 -28.42
CA ASN A 221 -10.78 -5.86 -27.78
C ASN A 221 -9.92 -4.60 -27.92
N VAL A 222 -9.23 -4.21 -26.84
CA VAL A 222 -8.28 -3.10 -26.88
C VAL A 222 -7.14 -3.42 -27.85
N THR A 223 -6.75 -2.41 -28.62
CA THR A 223 -5.56 -2.46 -29.48
C THR A 223 -4.66 -1.25 -29.26
N HIS A 224 -5.18 -0.14 -28.72
CA HIS A 224 -4.40 1.07 -28.48
C HIS A 224 -4.83 1.81 -27.21
N VAL A 225 -3.87 2.44 -26.55
CA VAL A 225 -4.06 3.47 -25.52
C VAL A 225 -3.79 4.84 -26.14
N VAL A 226 -4.74 5.77 -26.01
CA VAL A 226 -4.63 7.13 -26.53
C VAL A 226 -4.37 8.09 -25.38
N THR A 227 -3.31 8.89 -25.47
CA THR A 227 -2.97 9.95 -24.52
C THR A 227 -3.09 11.33 -25.17
N ASP A 228 -2.93 12.37 -24.38
CA ASP A 228 -2.83 13.76 -24.83
C ASP A 228 -1.58 14.03 -25.71
N LYS A 229 -0.61 13.11 -25.76
CA LYS A 229 0.65 13.27 -26.51
C LYS A 229 0.93 12.18 -27.53
N GLY A 230 0.18 11.07 -27.53
CA GLY A 230 0.46 9.94 -28.41
C GLY A 230 -0.60 8.86 -28.42
N GLU A 231 -0.37 7.84 -29.23
CA GLU A 231 -1.18 6.64 -29.33
C GLU A 231 -0.22 5.44 -29.37
N PHE A 232 -0.46 4.46 -28.50
CA PHE A 232 0.45 3.34 -28.25
C PHE A 232 -0.28 2.02 -28.43
N GLU A 233 0.32 1.06 -29.15
CA GLU A 233 -0.23 -0.28 -29.32
C GLU A 233 -0.26 -1.03 -27.98
N ALA A 234 -1.37 -1.68 -27.67
CA ALA A 234 -1.52 -2.50 -26.47
C ALA A 234 -2.57 -3.59 -26.67
N ASP A 235 -2.15 -4.85 -26.46
CA ASP A 235 -3.02 -6.03 -26.45
C ASP A 235 -3.63 -6.28 -25.06
N LEU A 236 -2.94 -5.77 -24.03
CA LEU A 236 -3.33 -5.84 -22.63
C LEU A 236 -3.01 -4.50 -21.96
N VAL A 237 -3.98 -3.95 -21.24
CA VAL A 237 -3.85 -2.72 -20.49
C VAL A 237 -4.09 -3.01 -19.02
N ILE A 238 -3.18 -2.61 -18.14
CA ILE A 238 -3.32 -2.77 -16.69
C ILE A 238 -3.51 -1.42 -16.01
N LEU A 239 -4.66 -1.23 -15.37
CA LEU A 239 -4.98 0.00 -14.63
C LEU A 239 -4.43 -0.06 -13.20
N CYS A 240 -3.46 0.81 -12.92
CA CYS A 240 -2.75 0.97 -11.65
C CYS A 240 -2.83 2.41 -11.10
N VAL A 241 -3.90 3.14 -11.42
CA VAL A 241 -4.08 4.57 -11.10
C VAL A 241 -4.51 4.87 -9.65
N GLY A 242 -4.20 3.95 -8.73
CA GLY A 242 -4.50 4.08 -7.30
C GLY A 242 -5.85 3.51 -6.86
N PHE A 243 -6.15 3.69 -5.59
CA PHE A 243 -7.32 3.13 -4.92
C PHE A 243 -8.16 4.20 -4.24
N ARG A 244 -9.47 3.93 -4.13
CA ARG A 244 -10.40 4.69 -3.29
C ARG A 244 -10.94 3.80 -2.16
N PRO A 245 -11.15 4.33 -0.94
CA PRO A 245 -11.89 3.64 0.12
C PRO A 245 -13.22 3.08 -0.39
N ASN A 246 -13.52 1.82 -0.09
CA ASN A 246 -14.79 1.18 -0.44
C ASN A 246 -15.79 1.34 0.72
N THR A 247 -16.20 2.58 0.95
CA THR A 247 -16.88 3.00 2.20
C THR A 247 -18.28 3.57 1.97
N GLY A 248 -18.82 3.48 0.75
CA GLY A 248 -20.13 4.05 0.40
C GLY A 248 -21.29 3.59 1.29
N LEU A 249 -21.19 2.41 1.92
CA LEU A 249 -22.19 1.92 2.88
C LEU A 249 -22.35 2.82 4.11
N LEU A 250 -21.30 3.56 4.49
CA LEU A 250 -21.25 4.43 5.66
C LEU A 250 -21.20 5.93 5.32
N GLU A 251 -21.31 6.31 4.05
CA GLU A 251 -21.29 7.72 3.65
C GLU A 251 -22.42 8.49 4.35
N GLY A 252 -22.07 9.61 4.99
CA GLY A 252 -23.01 10.41 5.79
C GLY A 252 -23.44 9.80 7.13
N LYS A 253 -22.91 8.63 7.51
CA LYS A 253 -23.25 7.93 8.78
C LYS A 253 -22.13 7.98 9.82
N VAL A 254 -20.88 8.20 9.38
CA VAL A 254 -19.68 8.36 10.22
C VAL A 254 -18.75 9.41 9.63
N ASP A 255 -17.79 9.87 10.42
CA ASP A 255 -16.82 10.88 10.01
C ASP A 255 -15.82 10.28 9.01
N MET A 256 -15.56 11.02 7.93
CA MET A 256 -14.69 10.59 6.83
C MET A 256 -13.80 11.73 6.35
N LEU A 257 -12.64 11.39 5.79
CA LEU A 257 -11.86 12.30 4.96
C LEU A 257 -12.60 12.59 3.64
N GLY A 258 -12.19 13.65 2.94
CA GLY A 258 -12.81 14.04 1.65
C GLY A 258 -12.74 12.98 0.54
N ASN A 259 -11.87 11.97 0.67
CA ASN A 259 -11.80 10.84 -0.25
C ASN A 259 -12.68 9.63 0.17
N GLY A 260 -13.43 9.75 1.27
CA GLY A 260 -14.30 8.71 1.83
C GLY A 260 -13.63 7.79 2.86
N ALA A 261 -12.36 8.01 3.22
CA ALA A 261 -11.68 7.16 4.20
C ALA A 261 -12.26 7.42 5.61
N ILE A 262 -12.71 6.37 6.29
CA ILE A 262 -13.32 6.47 7.63
C ILE A 262 -12.29 6.96 8.64
N ILE A 263 -12.62 8.01 9.39
CA ILE A 263 -11.79 8.47 10.50
C ILE A 263 -12.10 7.58 11.71
N VAL A 264 -11.04 7.08 12.34
CA VAL A 264 -11.13 6.27 13.55
C VAL A 264 -10.32 6.89 14.67
N ASP A 265 -10.77 6.67 15.90
CA ASP A 265 -9.99 7.02 17.08
C ASP A 265 -8.83 6.04 17.33
N GLU A 266 -8.08 6.28 18.40
CA GLU A 266 -6.94 5.44 18.79
C GLU A 266 -7.30 4.00 19.19
N TYR A 267 -8.59 3.65 19.26
CA TYR A 267 -9.08 2.30 19.56
C TYR A 267 -9.82 1.68 18.38
N MET A 268 -9.68 2.26 17.18
CA MET A 268 -10.31 1.82 15.92
C MET A 268 -11.83 2.03 15.87
N ARG A 269 -12.39 2.88 16.74
CA ARG A 269 -13.81 3.25 16.72
C ARG A 269 -14.04 4.40 15.77
N THR A 270 -15.14 4.36 15.03
CA THR A 270 -15.60 5.50 14.21
C THR A 270 -16.30 6.55 15.10
N SER A 271 -16.85 7.62 14.51
CA SER A 271 -17.70 8.56 15.26
C SER A 271 -18.99 7.93 15.80
N ASN A 272 -19.38 6.74 15.31
CA ASN A 272 -20.36 5.88 15.95
C ASN A 272 -19.64 4.84 16.86
N PRO A 273 -19.89 4.82 18.18
CA PRO A 273 -19.14 3.99 19.14
C PRO A 273 -19.37 2.48 18.99
N ASP A 274 -20.43 2.07 18.28
CA ASP A 274 -20.74 0.66 18.02
C ASP A 274 -20.16 0.17 16.68
N VAL A 275 -19.54 1.07 15.92
CA VAL A 275 -18.94 0.80 14.61
C VAL A 275 -17.42 0.99 14.70
N PHE A 276 -16.69 -0.05 14.34
CA PHE A 276 -15.25 -0.09 14.21
C PHE A 276 -14.88 -0.16 12.73
N ALA A 277 -13.69 0.31 12.37
CA ALA A 277 -13.18 0.17 11.01
C ALA A 277 -11.67 -0.08 11.01
N ALA A 278 -11.18 -0.82 10.02
CA ALA A 278 -9.74 -1.12 9.91
C ALA A 278 -9.29 -1.35 8.46
N GLY A 279 -8.02 -1.03 8.19
CA GLY A 279 -7.38 -1.21 6.88
C GLY A 279 -7.77 -0.14 5.88
N ASP A 280 -7.77 -0.49 4.59
CA ASP A 280 -7.95 0.49 3.50
C ASP A 280 -9.32 1.19 3.45
N SER A 281 -10.27 0.80 4.30
CA SER A 281 -11.51 1.56 4.52
C SER A 281 -11.28 2.83 5.35
N CYS A 282 -10.13 2.95 6.01
CA CYS A 282 -9.86 3.96 7.03
C CYS A 282 -8.77 4.95 6.62
N ALA A 283 -8.82 6.12 7.24
CA ALA A 283 -7.65 6.96 7.40
C ALA A 283 -6.71 6.36 8.46
N VAL A 284 -5.44 6.69 8.36
CA VAL A 284 -4.44 6.42 9.40
C VAL A 284 -4.01 7.73 10.04
N TYR A 285 -3.63 7.69 11.31
CA TYR A 285 -2.90 8.78 11.93
C TYR A 285 -1.44 8.72 11.49
N TYR A 286 -1.03 9.67 10.65
CA TYR A 286 0.28 9.72 10.03
C TYR A 286 1.24 10.53 10.89
N ASN A 287 2.10 9.84 11.63
CA ASN A 287 2.95 10.43 12.67
C ASN A 287 3.88 11.55 12.18
N PRO A 288 4.55 11.45 11.02
CA PRO A 288 5.38 12.53 10.50
C PRO A 288 4.63 13.87 10.41
N ALA A 289 3.42 13.83 9.84
CA ALA A 289 2.57 15.00 9.59
C ALA A 289 1.60 15.34 10.72
N ARG A 290 1.50 14.49 11.75
CA ARG A 290 0.60 14.63 12.91
C ARG A 290 -0.87 14.89 12.50
N THR A 291 -1.33 14.20 11.46
CA THR A 291 -2.70 14.33 10.94
C THR A 291 -3.19 13.03 10.33
N HIS A 292 -4.48 12.99 9.99
CA HIS A 292 -5.07 11.86 9.27
C HIS A 292 -4.67 11.90 7.78
N ALA A 293 -4.23 10.75 7.27
CA ALA A 293 -3.90 10.56 5.86
C ALA A 293 -4.46 9.23 5.36
N TYR A 294 -4.52 9.06 4.03
CA TYR A 294 -4.93 7.80 3.42
C TYR A 294 -3.71 7.03 2.90
N ILE A 295 -3.32 5.98 3.62
CA ILE A 295 -2.13 5.15 3.31
C ILE A 295 -2.58 3.68 3.29
N PRO A 296 -3.10 3.18 2.15
CA PRO A 296 -3.64 1.84 2.03
C PRO A 296 -2.52 0.79 1.90
N LEU A 297 -2.00 0.35 3.04
CA LEU A 297 -0.94 -0.67 3.12
C LEU A 297 -1.39 -1.85 3.97
N ALA A 298 -0.99 -3.05 3.57
CA ALA A 298 -1.25 -4.28 4.32
C ALA A 298 -0.71 -4.20 5.77
N THR A 299 0.40 -3.48 5.98
CA THR A 299 0.97 -3.21 7.31
C THR A 299 -0.01 -2.49 8.24
N ASN A 300 -0.79 -1.55 7.71
CA ASN A 300 -1.85 -0.85 8.45
C ASN A 300 -3.04 -1.79 8.66
N ALA A 301 -3.48 -2.49 7.61
CA ALA A 301 -4.62 -3.40 7.68
C ALA A 301 -4.50 -4.45 8.79
N VAL A 302 -3.36 -5.14 8.88
CA VAL A 302 -3.15 -6.17 9.92
C VAL A 302 -3.09 -5.55 11.32
N ARG A 303 -2.39 -4.42 11.51
CA ARG A 303 -2.27 -3.74 12.81
C ARG A 303 -3.61 -3.22 13.29
N MET A 304 -4.34 -2.53 12.41
CA MET A 304 -5.65 -1.97 12.73
C MET A 304 -6.67 -3.09 13.01
N GLY A 305 -6.67 -4.17 12.22
CA GLY A 305 -7.55 -5.33 12.48
C GLY A 305 -7.25 -5.99 13.83
N THR A 306 -5.98 -6.19 14.17
CA THR A 306 -5.59 -6.68 15.51
C THR A 306 -6.03 -5.72 16.62
N LEU A 307 -5.92 -4.40 16.41
CA LEU A 307 -6.37 -3.40 17.39
C LEU A 307 -7.88 -3.38 17.57
N VAL A 308 -8.68 -3.66 16.52
CA VAL A 308 -10.12 -3.89 16.68
C VAL A 308 -10.35 -5.03 17.66
N ALA A 309 -9.65 -6.15 17.50
CA ALA A 309 -9.77 -7.28 18.42
C ALA A 309 -9.34 -6.97 19.86
N GLU A 310 -8.33 -6.12 20.07
CA GLU A 310 -7.92 -5.70 21.42
C GLU A 310 -8.94 -4.77 22.10
N ASN A 311 -9.72 -4.04 21.31
CA ASN A 311 -10.48 -2.88 21.80
C ASN A 311 -12.01 -3.01 21.69
N LEU A 312 -12.53 -4.00 20.97
CA LEU A 312 -13.96 -4.11 20.64
C LEU A 312 -14.88 -4.12 21.87
N VAL A 313 -14.48 -4.83 22.92
CA VAL A 313 -15.26 -4.92 24.17
C VAL A 313 -14.94 -3.76 25.11
N THR A 314 -13.66 -3.40 25.24
CA THR A 314 -13.21 -2.31 26.10
C THR A 314 -11.92 -1.71 25.53
N PRO A 315 -11.80 -0.36 25.47
CA PRO A 315 -10.56 0.30 25.04
C PRO A 315 -9.37 -0.12 25.90
N ARG A 316 -8.39 -0.80 25.31
CA ARG A 316 -7.24 -1.39 26.02
C ARG A 316 -5.90 -0.98 25.43
N VAL A 317 -5.77 -1.01 24.10
CA VAL A 317 -4.51 -0.80 23.38
C VAL A 317 -4.67 0.34 22.40
N ARG A 318 -3.91 1.41 22.61
CA ARG A 318 -3.91 2.59 21.73
C ARG A 318 -3.14 2.30 20.45
N TYR A 319 -3.71 2.72 19.33
CA TYR A 319 -3.04 2.81 18.04
C TYR A 319 -1.88 3.79 18.11
N GLN A 320 -0.72 3.37 17.59
CA GLN A 320 0.52 4.13 17.64
C GLN A 320 0.71 5.05 16.42
N GLY A 321 -0.27 5.12 15.52
CA GLY A 321 -0.12 5.76 14.22
C GLY A 321 0.72 4.92 13.26
N THR A 322 1.19 5.54 12.19
CA THR A 322 2.09 4.93 11.20
C THR A 322 3.02 5.97 10.59
N GLN A 323 4.17 5.51 10.11
CA GLN A 323 5.12 6.29 9.31
C GLN A 323 4.94 6.06 7.80
N GLY A 324 3.99 5.24 7.38
CA GLY A 324 3.85 4.89 5.96
C GLY A 324 5.08 4.16 5.39
N THR A 325 5.81 3.45 6.25
CA THR A 325 7.02 2.71 5.89
C THR A 325 6.72 1.67 4.82
N SER A 326 7.47 1.73 3.72
CA SER A 326 7.30 0.85 2.56
C SER A 326 8.64 0.60 1.89
N GLY A 327 8.67 -0.41 1.02
CA GLY A 327 9.82 -0.73 0.21
C GLY A 327 9.42 -1.53 -1.02
N LEU A 328 10.30 -1.51 -2.01
CA LEU A 328 10.18 -2.31 -3.21
C LEU A 328 11.57 -2.87 -3.57
N ARG A 329 11.56 -3.91 -4.39
CA ARG A 329 12.73 -4.31 -5.14
C ARG A 329 12.38 -4.15 -6.61
N LEU A 330 13.20 -3.40 -7.33
CA LEU A 330 13.06 -3.19 -8.77
C LEU A 330 14.36 -3.65 -9.43
N TYR A 331 14.32 -4.78 -10.14
CA TYR A 331 15.50 -5.42 -10.70
C TYR A 331 16.55 -5.74 -9.61
N ASP A 332 17.70 -5.07 -9.66
CA ASP A 332 18.79 -5.17 -8.69
C ASP A 332 18.75 -4.05 -7.63
N TRP A 333 17.85 -3.10 -7.74
CA TRP A 333 17.67 -2.01 -6.76
C TRP A 333 16.79 -2.44 -5.60
N ASN A 334 17.32 -2.28 -4.39
CA ASN A 334 16.56 -2.37 -3.16
C ASN A 334 16.21 -0.95 -2.71
N ILE A 335 14.93 -0.69 -2.51
CA ILE A 335 14.39 0.65 -2.30
C ILE A 335 13.51 0.61 -1.06
N ALA A 336 13.68 1.56 -0.15
CA ALA A 336 12.81 1.67 1.01
C ALA A 336 12.68 3.12 1.47
N SER A 337 11.52 3.45 2.05
CA SER A 337 11.26 4.75 2.63
C SER A 337 10.43 4.63 3.90
N SER A 338 10.58 5.62 4.78
CA SER A 338 9.74 5.79 5.97
C SER A 338 9.53 7.28 6.20
N GLY A 339 8.29 7.67 6.49
CA GLY A 339 7.94 9.06 6.73
C GLY A 339 7.75 9.89 5.47
N LEU A 340 7.95 11.20 5.58
CA LEU A 340 7.74 12.18 4.52
C LEU A 340 8.95 12.25 3.57
N THR A 341 8.66 12.43 2.28
CA THR A 341 9.64 12.96 1.34
C THR A 341 9.76 14.48 1.51
N GLU A 342 10.83 15.07 0.98
CA GLU A 342 10.98 16.53 0.99
C GLU A 342 9.85 17.19 0.19
N GLU A 343 9.54 16.65 -1.00
CA GLU A 343 8.48 17.16 -1.86
C GLU A 343 7.08 17.05 -1.21
N ALA A 344 6.82 15.98 -0.44
CA ALA A 344 5.53 15.75 0.20
C ALA A 344 5.30 16.61 1.46
N ALA A 345 6.36 17.05 2.14
CA ALA A 345 6.25 17.80 3.39
C ALA A 345 5.43 19.10 3.24
N GLY A 346 5.63 19.81 2.14
CA GLY A 346 4.88 21.05 1.84
C GLY A 346 3.37 20.84 1.71
N LEU A 347 2.93 19.66 1.26
CA LEU A 347 1.49 19.31 1.17
C LEU A 347 0.83 19.23 2.56
N PHE A 348 1.62 19.01 3.61
CA PHE A 348 1.18 18.97 5.00
C PHE A 348 1.47 20.28 5.76
N GLY A 349 1.97 21.31 5.06
CA GLY A 349 2.34 22.58 5.69
C GLY A 349 3.56 22.48 6.62
N LEU A 350 4.43 21.49 6.41
CA LEU A 350 5.67 21.33 7.16
C LEU A 350 6.84 21.95 6.39
N ASP A 351 7.60 22.78 7.08
CA ASP A 351 8.88 23.29 6.60
C ASP A 351 9.98 22.31 6.98
N VAL A 352 10.72 21.83 5.98
CA VAL A 352 11.71 20.77 6.14
C VAL A 352 12.99 21.10 5.39
N GLU A 353 14.10 20.59 5.93
CA GLU A 353 15.38 20.48 5.24
C GLU A 353 15.66 19.01 4.97
N SER A 354 16.55 18.75 4.01
CA SER A 354 16.99 17.40 3.71
C SER A 354 18.48 17.34 3.40
N VAL A 355 19.07 16.19 3.65
CA VAL A 355 20.44 15.89 3.25
C VAL A 355 20.48 14.56 2.53
N VAL A 356 21.27 14.48 1.46
CA VAL A 356 21.55 13.26 0.72
C VAL A 356 23.02 12.93 0.89
N ILE A 357 23.30 11.69 1.27
CA ILE A 357 24.64 11.13 1.24
C ILE A 357 24.67 9.90 0.33
N GLU A 358 25.83 9.66 -0.24
CA GLU A 358 26.16 8.41 -0.90
C GLU A 358 27.44 7.87 -0.27
N ASP A 359 27.39 6.64 0.23
CA ASP A 359 28.55 5.98 0.82
C ASP A 359 28.45 4.46 0.66
N ALA A 360 29.59 3.77 0.67
CA ALA A 360 29.59 2.31 0.72
C ALA A 360 28.95 1.83 2.03
N TYR A 361 28.02 0.85 1.96
CA TYR A 361 27.32 0.37 3.17
C TYR A 361 28.27 -0.22 4.21
N ARG A 362 29.43 -0.74 3.77
CA ARG A 362 30.50 -1.31 4.59
C ARG A 362 31.88 -0.90 4.05
N PRO A 363 32.98 -1.14 4.80
CA PRO A 363 34.31 -0.69 4.39
C PRO A 363 34.78 -1.25 3.03
N GLU A 364 35.48 -0.42 2.27
CA GLU A 364 35.93 -0.68 0.90
C GLU A 364 37.05 -1.74 0.83
N PHE A 365 37.68 -2.07 1.96
CA PHE A 365 38.64 -3.18 2.03
C PHE A 365 37.95 -4.56 1.99
N MET A 366 36.62 -4.61 2.09
CA MET A 366 35.85 -5.85 2.00
C MET A 366 35.74 -6.33 0.55
N PRO A 367 35.48 -7.63 0.29
CA PRO A 367 35.41 -8.16 -1.08
C PRO A 367 34.34 -7.52 -1.98
N THR A 368 33.27 -6.96 -1.39
CA THR A 368 32.28 -6.12 -2.08
C THR A 368 31.87 -4.98 -1.17
N ALA A 369 31.49 -3.83 -1.73
CA ALA A 369 31.10 -2.65 -0.98
C ALA A 369 30.17 -1.77 -1.84
N GLU A 370 28.92 -2.21 -1.99
CA GLU A 370 27.92 -1.48 -2.80
C GLU A 370 27.63 -0.09 -2.19
N PRO A 371 27.43 0.94 -3.02
CA PRO A 371 26.99 2.24 -2.55
C PRO A 371 25.55 2.20 -2.06
N VAL A 372 25.27 3.03 -1.05
CA VAL A 372 23.94 3.32 -0.53
C VAL A 372 23.69 4.80 -0.67
N GLN A 373 22.68 5.15 -1.46
CA GLN A 373 22.11 6.50 -1.46
C GLN A 373 21.12 6.58 -0.30
N PHE A 374 21.38 7.48 0.64
CA PHE A 374 20.53 7.71 1.81
C PHE A 374 20.12 9.18 1.86
N LYS A 375 18.81 9.42 1.99
CA LYS A 375 18.25 10.75 2.24
C LYS A 375 17.60 10.80 3.61
N LEU A 376 17.87 11.86 4.36
CA LEU A 376 17.23 12.16 5.64
C LEU A 376 16.45 13.47 5.49
N VAL A 377 15.19 13.49 5.94
CA VAL A 377 14.29 14.66 5.92
C VAL A 377 13.91 15.02 7.36
N TYR A 378 14.06 16.28 7.73
CA TYR A 378 13.85 16.75 9.09
C TYR A 378 13.21 18.15 9.14
N GLU A 379 12.45 18.40 10.20
CA GLU A 379 11.68 19.62 10.41
C GLU A 379 12.58 20.81 10.76
N VAL A 380 12.36 21.96 10.10
CA VAL A 380 13.08 23.20 10.39
C VAL A 380 12.73 23.69 11.80
N GLY A 381 13.73 24.15 12.55
CA GLY A 381 13.58 24.70 13.90
C GLY A 381 13.54 23.67 15.03
N THR A 382 12.82 22.55 14.88
CA THR A 382 12.79 21.49 15.90
C THR A 382 13.85 20.41 15.68
N HIS A 383 14.30 20.26 14.43
CA HIS A 383 15.19 19.20 13.96
C HIS A 383 14.62 17.78 14.13
N ARG A 384 13.31 17.65 14.34
CA ARG A 384 12.62 16.36 14.39
C ARG A 384 12.78 15.63 13.06
N VAL A 385 13.21 14.38 13.09
CA VAL A 385 13.26 13.52 11.91
C VAL A 385 11.83 13.20 11.46
N VAL A 386 11.51 13.50 10.21
CA VAL A 386 10.16 13.28 9.65
C VAL A 386 10.16 12.30 8.48
N GLY A 387 11.31 11.96 7.92
CA GLY A 387 11.39 10.91 6.92
C GLY A 387 12.80 10.54 6.48
N GLY A 388 12.89 9.51 5.67
CA GLY A 388 14.12 9.14 4.97
C GLY A 388 13.90 8.06 3.93
N GLN A 389 14.86 7.96 3.01
CA GLN A 389 14.81 7.10 1.82
C GLN A 389 16.17 6.41 1.63
N VAL A 390 16.14 5.15 1.19
CA VAL A 390 17.31 4.30 0.95
C VAL A 390 17.19 3.67 -0.43
N LEU A 391 18.26 3.72 -1.21
CA LEU A 391 18.42 3.05 -2.51
C LEU A 391 19.82 2.43 -2.60
N SER A 392 19.88 1.14 -2.94
CA SER A 392 21.14 0.40 -3.00
C SER A 392 20.98 -0.94 -3.72
N LYS A 393 22.06 -1.43 -4.35
CA LYS A 393 22.09 -2.81 -4.86
C LYS A 393 22.28 -3.85 -3.76
N ALA A 394 22.92 -3.47 -2.65
CA ALA A 394 22.89 -4.25 -1.42
C ALA A 394 21.55 -4.04 -0.70
N ASP A 395 20.99 -5.09 -0.11
CA ASP A 395 19.74 -5.00 0.65
C ASP A 395 19.94 -4.27 1.98
N MET A 396 19.65 -2.97 1.96
CA MET A 396 19.64 -2.09 3.13
C MET A 396 18.21 -1.70 3.54
N THR A 397 17.19 -2.39 3.02
CA THR A 397 15.78 -2.01 3.22
C THR A 397 15.37 -2.02 4.69
N GLN A 398 15.87 -2.97 5.48
CA GLN A 398 15.55 -3.05 6.91
C GLN A 398 15.98 -1.82 7.71
N ALA A 399 16.93 -1.03 7.20
CA ALA A 399 17.39 0.18 7.88
C ALA A 399 16.28 1.24 8.03
N VAL A 400 15.27 1.26 7.15
CA VAL A 400 14.15 2.21 7.30
C VAL A 400 13.23 1.86 8.45
N ASN A 401 13.29 0.64 9.01
CA ASN A 401 12.60 0.32 10.26
C ASN A 401 13.22 1.09 11.44
N THR A 402 14.54 1.32 11.42
CA THR A 402 15.20 2.18 12.41
C THR A 402 14.73 3.62 12.27
N LEU A 403 14.58 4.13 11.04
CA LEU A 403 14.00 5.45 10.79
C LEU A 403 12.54 5.52 11.27
N SER A 404 11.75 4.48 11.03
CA SER A 404 10.36 4.38 11.50
C SER A 404 10.29 4.54 13.02
N LEU A 405 11.20 3.90 13.75
CA LEU A 405 11.30 4.04 15.21
C LEU A 405 11.79 5.43 15.64
N ALA A 406 12.77 6.00 14.93
CA ALA A 406 13.25 7.35 15.21
C ALA A 406 12.12 8.38 15.05
N ILE A 407 11.34 8.29 13.98
CA ILE A 407 10.17 9.14 13.73
C ILE A 407 9.08 8.89 14.79
N GLN A 408 8.81 7.62 15.16
CA GLN A 408 7.84 7.27 16.19
C GLN A 408 8.18 7.92 17.54
N ASN A 409 9.46 8.01 17.88
CA ASN A 409 9.94 8.59 19.13
C ASN A 409 10.27 10.09 18.99
N GLU A 410 9.90 10.71 17.87
CA GLU A 410 10.15 12.13 17.58
C GLU A 410 11.63 12.54 17.74
N MET A 411 12.55 11.60 17.44
CA MET A 411 13.99 11.85 17.57
C MET A 411 14.43 13.02 16.71
N THR A 412 15.38 13.78 17.22
CA THR A 412 16.07 14.85 16.51
C THR A 412 17.22 14.31 15.64
N VAL A 413 17.67 15.12 14.70
CA VAL A 413 18.88 14.84 13.91
C VAL A 413 20.09 14.61 14.82
N GLU A 414 20.25 15.40 15.88
CA GLU A 414 21.36 15.30 16.83
C GLU A 414 21.34 13.97 17.59
N GLU A 415 20.16 13.53 18.04
CA GLU A 415 20.02 12.22 18.69
C GLU A 415 20.33 11.09 17.71
N LEU A 416 19.84 11.17 16.46
CA LEU A 416 20.09 10.15 15.44
C LEU A 416 21.57 10.09 15.01
N ALA A 417 22.28 11.21 15.06
CA ALA A 417 23.70 11.29 14.71
C ALA A 417 24.59 10.50 15.69
N TYR A 418 24.24 10.47 16.98
CA TYR A 418 25.09 9.92 18.04
C TYR A 418 24.51 8.70 18.76
N VAL A 419 23.27 8.28 18.47
CA VAL A 419 22.72 7.03 19.01
C VAL A 419 23.55 5.83 18.56
N ASP A 420 23.73 4.87 19.47
CA ASP A 420 24.57 3.69 19.27
C ASP A 420 24.02 2.76 18.19
N PHE A 421 24.85 2.47 17.19
CA PHE A 421 24.66 1.40 16.21
C PHE A 421 25.83 0.43 16.36
N PHE A 422 25.55 -0.88 16.40
CA PHE A 422 26.62 -1.87 16.42
C PHE A 422 27.54 -1.70 15.21
N PHE A 423 28.81 -2.07 15.34
CA PHE A 423 29.77 -2.07 14.22
C PHE A 423 30.40 -3.44 14.03
N GLN A 424 30.37 -3.94 12.80
CA GLN A 424 31.24 -5.01 12.35
C GLN A 424 31.42 -4.92 10.81
N PRO A 425 32.65 -5.02 10.28
CA PRO A 425 32.95 -4.69 8.88
C PRO A 425 32.30 -5.57 7.81
N HIS A 426 31.75 -6.75 8.14
CA HIS A 426 30.91 -7.52 7.22
C HIS A 426 29.55 -6.86 6.94
N TYR A 427 29.05 -6.05 7.89
CA TYR A 427 27.71 -5.47 7.85
C TYR A 427 27.72 -3.96 7.62
N ASN A 428 28.62 -3.23 8.28
CA ASN A 428 28.61 -1.76 8.25
C ASN A 428 29.96 -1.12 8.56
N LYS A 429 30.04 0.20 8.40
CA LYS A 429 31.16 1.06 8.85
C LYS A 429 31.01 1.42 10.34
N PRO A 430 32.08 1.90 11.03
CA PRO A 430 31.99 2.33 12.43
C PRO A 430 30.92 3.40 12.68
N TRP A 431 30.70 4.28 11.71
CA TRP A 431 29.51 5.10 11.62
C TRP A 431 28.56 4.45 10.63
N HIS A 432 27.39 4.02 11.10
CA HIS A 432 26.35 3.52 10.21
C HIS A 432 25.90 4.66 9.28
N PHE A 433 25.50 4.37 8.04
CA PHE A 433 25.15 5.41 7.06
C PHE A 433 24.02 6.32 7.55
N ILE A 434 23.10 5.82 8.39
CA ILE A 434 22.09 6.64 9.05
C ILE A 434 22.73 7.70 9.98
N ASN A 435 23.71 7.29 10.81
CA ASN A 435 24.45 8.24 11.66
C ASN A 435 25.21 9.25 10.79
N SER A 436 25.86 8.79 9.71
CA SER A 436 26.57 9.66 8.77
C SER A 436 25.67 10.68 8.11
N GLY A 437 24.45 10.30 7.72
CA GLY A 437 23.45 11.22 7.16
C GLY A 437 23.01 12.26 8.18
N ALA A 438 22.74 11.85 9.42
CA ALA A 438 22.41 12.78 10.49
C ALA A 438 23.58 13.73 10.84
N LEU A 439 24.83 13.24 10.86
CA LEU A 439 26.03 14.06 11.02
C LEU A 439 26.21 15.06 9.86
N ALA A 440 25.83 14.69 8.64
CA ALA A 440 25.86 15.58 7.48
C ALA A 440 24.82 16.70 7.62
N ALA A 441 23.58 16.38 8.02
CA ALA A 441 22.54 17.36 8.30
C ALA A 441 22.96 18.41 9.35
N MET A 442 23.78 18.03 10.33
CA MET A 442 24.33 18.98 11.32
C MET A 442 25.41 19.89 10.74
N LYS A 443 26.20 19.45 9.76
CA LYS A 443 27.32 20.22 9.18
C LYS A 443 26.86 21.33 8.25
N ASP A 444 25.76 21.11 7.53
CA ASP A 444 25.18 22.13 6.64
C ASP A 444 24.77 23.39 7.44
N LYS A 445 24.52 23.26 8.74
CA LYS A 445 24.19 24.38 9.65
C LYS A 445 25.38 25.12 10.24
N VAL A 446 26.60 24.59 10.14
CA VAL A 446 27.81 25.30 10.61
C VAL A 446 28.33 26.28 9.56
N ASN A 447 27.88 26.13 8.31
CA ASN A 447 28.29 26.95 7.16
C ASN A 447 27.17 27.88 6.62
N ALA A 448 25.97 27.83 7.21
CA ALA A 448 24.85 28.75 6.96
C ALA A 448 24.77 29.78 8.10
#